data_AF-A0A212CVJ2-F1
#
_entry.id   AF-A0A212CVJ2-F1
#
_cell.length_a   1.000
_cell.length_b   1.000
_cell.length_c   1.000
_cell.angle_alpha   90.00
_cell.angle_beta   90.00
_cell.angle_gamma   90.00
#
_symmetry.space_group_name_H-M   'P 1'
#
loop_
_entity.id
_entity.type
_entity.pdbx_description
1 polymer ?
#
loop_
_entity_poly.entity_id
_entity_poly.type
_entity_poly.pdbx_seq_one_letter_code
_entity_poly.pdbx_strand_id
1 'polypeptide(L)'
;MAEPGEVPGAEVKVSSSVLKAAAHHYGAQCDKPNKEFMLCRWEEKDPRRCLEEGKLLFRRCRKQQAQFDECVLDKLGWVRPDLGELSKVTKVKTDRPLPENPYHSRARPEPNPEVEGDLKPARHGSRLFFWTM
;
A
#
# COMPACT_ATOMS: atom_id res chain seq x y z
N MET A 1 -0.12 -2.05 -20.96
CA MET A 1 -1.45 -2.09 -20.32
C MET A 1 -1.82 -3.55 -20.13
N ALA A 2 -2.67 -3.92 -19.16
CA ALA A 2 -3.11 -5.30 -19.05
C ALA A 2 -4.09 -5.60 -20.20
N GLU A 3 -4.00 -6.78 -20.80
CA GLU A 3 -4.91 -7.23 -21.85
C GLU A 3 -6.34 -7.35 -21.30
N PRO A 4 -7.41 -7.04 -22.08
CA PRO A 4 -8.79 -7.00 -21.61
C PRO A 4 -9.36 -8.36 -21.13
N GLY A 5 -8.66 -9.47 -21.39
CA GLY A 5 -8.97 -10.81 -20.83
C GLY A 5 -8.18 -11.18 -19.57
N GLU A 6 -7.20 -10.36 -19.18
CA GLU A 6 -6.29 -10.64 -18.06
C GLU A 6 -6.77 -10.06 -16.73
N VAL A 7 -7.89 -9.32 -16.71
CA VAL A 7 -8.56 -8.88 -15.48
C VAL A 7 -9.56 -9.96 -15.06
N PRO A 8 -9.20 -10.94 -14.21
CA PRO A 8 -10.05 -12.10 -14.00
C PRO A 8 -10.62 -11.95 -12.60
N GLY A 9 -11.79 -11.32 -12.53
CA GLY A 9 -12.55 -11.24 -11.31
C GLY A 9 -14.03 -11.25 -11.67
N ALA A 10 -14.77 -12.26 -11.22
CA ALA A 10 -16.22 -12.17 -11.22
C ALA A 10 -16.61 -10.93 -10.41
N GLU A 11 -17.38 -10.00 -10.99
CA GLU A 11 -17.78 -8.77 -10.28
C GLU A 11 -18.62 -9.09 -9.03
N VAL A 12 -18.52 -8.27 -7.99
CA VAL A 12 -19.45 -8.38 -6.85
C VAL A 12 -20.75 -7.65 -7.23
N LYS A 13 -21.79 -8.41 -7.55
CA LYS A 13 -23.12 -7.87 -7.89
C LYS A 13 -23.98 -7.67 -6.65
N VAL A 14 -23.56 -6.79 -5.74
CA VAL A 14 -24.35 -6.41 -4.56
C VAL A 14 -24.38 -4.89 -4.42
N SER A 15 -25.38 -4.36 -3.73
CA SER A 15 -25.45 -2.93 -3.44
C SER A 15 -24.38 -2.51 -2.42
N SER A 16 -24.05 -1.22 -2.42
CA SER A 16 -23.12 -0.63 -1.45
C SER A 16 -23.62 -0.77 0.00
N SER A 17 -24.94 -0.77 0.22
CA SER A 17 -25.55 -0.97 1.53
C SER A 17 -25.25 -2.36 2.11
N VAL A 18 -25.34 -3.40 1.28
CA VAL A 18 -25.01 -4.78 1.67
C VAL A 18 -23.52 -4.90 2.01
N LEU A 19 -22.63 -4.35 1.17
CA LEU A 19 -21.19 -4.35 1.46
C LEU A 19 -20.84 -3.64 2.75
N LYS A 20 -21.48 -2.49 3.02
CA LYS A 20 -21.21 -1.71 4.22
C LYS A 20 -21.68 -2.43 5.48
N ALA A 21 -22.84 -3.10 5.44
CA ALA A 21 -23.31 -3.93 6.54
C ALA A 21 -22.35 -5.11 6.81
N ALA A 22 -21.81 -5.72 5.75
CA ALA A 22 -20.89 -6.85 5.84
C ALA A 22 -19.45 -6.49 6.20
N ALA A 23 -19.06 -5.22 6.10
CA ALA A 23 -17.66 -4.79 6.12
C ALA A 23 -16.88 -5.27 7.36
N HIS A 24 -17.50 -5.24 8.54
CA HIS A 24 -16.85 -5.65 9.79
C HIS A 24 -16.53 -7.15 9.82
N HIS A 25 -17.47 -7.99 9.41
CA HIS A 25 -17.29 -9.44 9.39
C HIS A 25 -16.41 -9.87 8.22
N TYR A 26 -16.59 -9.23 7.06
CA TYR A 26 -15.73 -9.45 5.91
C TYR A 26 -14.27 -9.12 6.22
N GLY A 27 -14.03 -8.01 6.92
CA GLY A 27 -12.69 -7.57 7.31
C GLY A 27 -11.95 -8.60 8.15
N ALA A 28 -12.61 -9.23 9.11
CA ALA A 28 -11.97 -10.24 9.96
C ALA A 28 -11.75 -11.58 9.25
N GLN A 29 -12.68 -12.00 8.39
CA GLN A 29 -12.65 -13.35 7.80
C GLN A 29 -11.71 -13.40 6.60
N CYS A 30 -11.60 -12.29 5.89
CA CYS A 30 -10.81 -12.15 4.67
C CYS A 30 -9.54 -11.33 4.86
N ASP A 31 -9.10 -11.16 6.11
CA ASP A 31 -8.00 -10.27 6.48
C ASP A 31 -6.69 -10.62 5.75
N LYS A 32 -6.30 -11.90 5.77
CA LYS A 32 -5.04 -12.39 5.21
C LYS A 32 -4.88 -12.07 3.71
N PRO A 33 -5.76 -12.54 2.80
CA PRO A 33 -5.60 -12.24 1.38
C PRO A 33 -5.79 -10.75 1.07
N ASN A 34 -6.69 -10.04 1.78
CA ASN A 34 -6.89 -8.60 1.60
C ASN A 34 -5.61 -7.83 1.91
N LYS A 35 -4.94 -8.16 3.01
CA LYS A 35 -3.73 -7.47 3.42
C LYS A 35 -2.51 -7.82 2.60
N GLU A 36 -2.38 -9.06 2.12
CA GLU A 36 -1.34 -9.45 1.15
C GLU A 36 -1.44 -8.64 -0.16
N PHE A 37 -2.67 -8.47 -0.67
CA PHE A 37 -2.93 -7.65 -1.84
C PHE A 37 -2.64 -6.16 -1.59
N MET A 38 -3.13 -5.63 -0.46
CA MET A 38 -2.87 -4.23 -0.11
C MET A 38 -1.38 -3.97 0.10
N LEU A 39 -0.66 -4.89 0.73
CA LEU A 39 0.79 -4.80 0.87
C LEU A 39 1.47 -4.79 -0.50
N CYS A 40 1.05 -5.64 -1.45
CA CYS A 40 1.60 -5.67 -2.81
C CYS A 40 1.47 -4.31 -3.47
N ARG A 41 0.24 -3.79 -3.44
CA ARG A 41 -0.10 -2.55 -4.08
C ARG A 41 0.68 -1.36 -3.50
N TRP A 42 0.97 -1.39 -2.20
CA TRP A 42 1.74 -0.34 -1.53
C TRP A 42 3.25 -0.44 -1.78
N GLU A 43 3.80 -1.66 -1.85
CA GLU A 43 5.21 -1.93 -2.10
C GLU A 43 5.59 -1.66 -3.56
N GLU A 44 4.91 -2.33 -4.50
CA GLU A 44 5.21 -2.27 -5.94
C GLU A 44 4.71 -0.97 -6.58
N LYS A 45 3.64 -0.36 -6.04
CA LYS A 45 3.00 0.87 -6.55
C LYS A 45 2.46 0.78 -7.98
N ASP A 46 2.60 -0.37 -8.62
CA ASP A 46 2.03 -0.71 -9.92
C ASP A 46 0.91 -1.75 -9.80
N PRO A 47 -0.34 -1.41 -10.19
CA PRO A 47 -1.48 -2.31 -10.01
C PRO A 47 -1.41 -3.56 -10.91
N ARG A 48 -0.62 -3.53 -11.98
CA ARG A 48 -0.48 -4.65 -12.94
C ARG A 48 0.30 -5.82 -12.35
N ARG A 49 1.26 -5.54 -11.47
CA ARG A 49 2.13 -6.56 -10.87
C ARG A 49 1.39 -7.38 -9.81
N CYS A 50 0.37 -6.78 -9.20
CA CYS A 50 -0.39 -7.32 -8.08
C CYS A 50 -1.73 -7.98 -8.48
N LEU A 51 -1.94 -8.28 -9.76
CA LEU A 51 -3.20 -8.83 -10.26
C LEU A 51 -3.44 -10.27 -9.78
N GLU A 52 -2.38 -11.06 -9.60
CA GLU A 52 -2.49 -12.45 -9.13
C GLU A 52 -2.98 -12.52 -7.67
N GLU A 53 -2.47 -11.65 -6.79
CA GLU A 53 -2.95 -11.52 -5.42
C GLU A 53 -4.42 -11.09 -5.39
N GLY A 54 -4.82 -10.22 -6.32
CA GLY A 54 -6.22 -9.85 -6.53
C GLY A 54 -7.10 -11.04 -6.93
N LYS A 55 -6.62 -11.95 -7.79
CA LYS A 55 -7.35 -13.18 -8.17
C LYS A 55 -7.53 -14.11 -6.97
N LEU A 56 -6.49 -14.26 -6.14
CA LEU A 56 -6.53 -15.08 -4.93
C LEU A 56 -7.53 -14.54 -3.90
N LEU A 57 -7.62 -13.22 -3.76
CA LEU A 57 -8.64 -12.53 -2.97
C LEU A 57 -10.05 -13.02 -3.30
N PHE A 58 -10.42 -12.91 -4.59
CA PHE A 58 -11.76 -13.19 -5.03
C PHE A 58 -12.07 -14.69 -4.98
N ARG A 59 -11.11 -15.57 -5.22
CA ARG A 59 -11.37 -17.02 -5.13
C ARG A 59 -11.63 -17.50 -3.71
N ARG A 60 -10.91 -16.96 -2.71
CA ARG A 60 -10.96 -17.45 -1.32
C ARG A 60 -12.11 -16.88 -0.49
N CYS A 61 -12.62 -15.71 -0.86
CA CYS A 61 -13.54 -14.93 -0.03
C CYS A 61 -14.97 -14.76 -0.57
N ARG A 62 -15.28 -15.28 -1.77
CA ARG A 62 -16.60 -15.13 -2.41
C ARG A 62 -17.68 -16.04 -1.84
N LYS A 63 -17.33 -17.23 -1.33
CA LYS A 63 -18.28 -18.13 -0.69
C LYS A 63 -18.81 -17.53 0.63
N GLN A 64 -17.93 -16.85 1.36
CA GLN A 64 -18.25 -16.16 2.61
C GLN A 64 -19.13 -14.93 2.37
N GLN A 65 -18.97 -14.24 1.23
CA GLN A 65 -19.78 -13.07 0.87
C GLN A 65 -21.24 -13.41 0.58
N ALA A 66 -21.52 -14.56 -0.04
CA ALA A 66 -22.89 -15.01 -0.33
C ALA A 66 -23.62 -15.57 0.90
N GLN A 67 -22.89 -16.12 1.88
CA GLN A 67 -23.48 -16.65 3.13
C GLN A 67 -23.81 -15.58 4.17
N PHE A 68 -23.42 -14.32 3.92
CA PHE A 68 -23.69 -13.19 4.82
C PHE A 68 -25.17 -12.79 4.84
N ASP A 69 -25.92 -13.08 3.77
CA ASP A 69 -27.30 -12.63 3.59
C ASP A 69 -28.35 -13.38 4.43
N GLU A 70 -28.00 -14.43 5.20
CA GLU A 70 -29.03 -15.25 5.85
C GLU A 70 -28.96 -15.35 7.38
N CYS A 71 -27.79 -15.54 8.02
CA CYS A 71 -27.77 -15.83 9.46
C CYS A 71 -26.35 -15.91 10.06
N VAL A 72 -25.59 -14.81 10.11
CA VAL A 72 -24.13 -14.86 10.38
C VAL A 72 -23.80 -15.19 11.84
N LEU A 73 -24.67 -14.87 12.79
CA LEU A 73 -24.43 -15.22 14.19
C LEU A 73 -24.74 -16.69 14.47
N ASP A 74 -25.94 -17.17 14.13
CA ASP A 74 -26.42 -18.47 14.61
C ASP A 74 -25.89 -19.66 13.79
N LYS A 75 -25.57 -19.47 12.49
CA LYS A 75 -25.09 -20.56 11.62
C LYS A 75 -23.57 -20.63 11.47
N LEU A 76 -22.86 -19.51 11.68
CA LEU A 76 -21.43 -19.39 11.35
C LEU A 76 -20.54 -19.09 12.55
N GLY A 77 -21.10 -18.65 13.69
CA GLY A 77 -20.34 -18.34 14.90
C GLY A 77 -19.34 -17.19 14.73
N TRP A 78 -19.57 -16.32 13.74
CA TRP A 78 -18.65 -15.22 13.44
C TRP A 78 -18.91 -14.04 14.36
N VAL A 79 -18.02 -13.87 15.34
CA VAL A 79 -18.04 -12.73 16.26
C VAL A 79 -17.66 -11.47 15.50
N ARG A 80 -18.44 -10.39 15.71
CA ARG A 80 -18.12 -9.07 15.16
C ARG A 80 -16.82 -8.57 15.82
N PRO A 81 -15.82 -8.10 15.04
CA PRO A 81 -14.60 -7.56 15.61
C PRO A 81 -14.87 -6.33 16.47
N ASP A 82 -14.07 -6.18 17.52
CA ASP A 82 -14.16 -5.05 18.40
C ASP A 82 -13.68 -3.76 17.71
N LEU A 83 -14.12 -2.63 18.26
CA LEU A 83 -13.70 -1.33 17.76
C LEU A 83 -12.17 -1.21 17.86
N GLY A 84 -11.53 -0.92 16.74
CA GLY A 84 -10.09 -0.75 16.64
C GLY A 84 -9.32 -2.01 16.23
N GLU A 85 -9.93 -3.19 16.16
CA GLU A 85 -9.22 -4.39 15.68
C GLU A 85 -8.84 -4.31 14.21
N LEU A 86 -9.78 -3.84 13.37
CA LEU A 86 -9.58 -3.70 11.93
C LEU A 86 -8.66 -2.53 11.54
N SER A 87 -8.45 -1.56 12.45
CA SER A 87 -7.55 -0.41 12.21
C SER A 87 -6.13 -0.66 12.71
N LYS A 88 -5.85 -1.80 13.37
CA LYS A 88 -4.49 -2.18 13.77
C LYS A 88 -3.63 -2.46 12.55
N VAL A 89 -2.41 -1.92 12.54
CA VAL A 89 -1.41 -2.25 11.53
C VAL A 89 -0.91 -3.67 11.77
N THR A 90 -1.18 -4.55 10.84
CA THR A 90 -0.73 -5.95 10.89
C THR A 90 0.47 -6.18 9.99
N LYS A 91 1.39 -7.01 10.46
CA LYS A 91 2.54 -7.47 9.68
C LYS A 91 2.12 -8.67 8.83
N VAL A 92 2.23 -8.53 7.51
CA VAL A 92 1.93 -9.61 6.56
C VAL A 92 3.25 -10.23 6.16
N LYS A 93 3.32 -11.57 6.16
CA LYS A 93 4.48 -12.30 5.63
C LYS A 93 4.17 -12.68 4.18
N THR A 94 5.04 -12.29 3.26
CA THR A 94 4.93 -12.62 1.84
C THR A 94 6.22 -13.24 1.34
N ASP A 95 6.12 -14.22 0.44
CA ASP A 95 7.28 -14.90 -0.16
C ASP A 95 7.94 -14.07 -1.28
N ARG A 96 7.27 -13.01 -1.76
CA ARG A 96 7.81 -12.14 -2.81
C ARG A 96 8.96 -11.27 -2.30
N PRO A 97 9.96 -10.97 -3.13
CA PRO A 97 11.03 -10.03 -2.78
C PRO A 97 10.49 -8.61 -2.66
N LEU A 98 11.10 -7.81 -1.79
CA LEU A 98 10.82 -6.38 -1.69
C LEU A 98 11.40 -5.64 -2.91
N PRO A 99 10.64 -4.73 -3.55
CA PRO A 99 11.14 -3.94 -4.67
C PRO A 99 12.16 -2.90 -4.19
N GLU A 100 13.40 -2.97 -4.70
CA GLU A 100 14.45 -1.99 -4.38
C GLU A 100 14.15 -0.58 -4.92
N ASN A 101 13.51 -0.51 -6.10
CA ASN A 101 13.14 0.75 -6.73
C ASN A 101 11.71 0.70 -7.30
N PRO A 102 10.69 0.92 -6.45
CA PRO A 102 9.28 0.87 -6.86
C PRO A 102 8.89 1.89 -7.93
N TYR A 103 9.59 3.01 -7.99
CA TYR A 103 9.26 4.11 -8.89
C TYR A 103 10.07 4.11 -10.18
N HIS A 104 10.98 3.14 -10.35
CA HIS A 104 11.97 3.14 -11.42
C HIS A 104 12.69 4.51 -11.51
N SER A 105 13.03 5.10 -10.36
CA SER A 105 13.69 6.39 -10.30
C SER A 105 15.10 6.28 -10.87
N ARG A 106 15.50 7.27 -11.67
CA ARG A 106 16.88 7.46 -12.10
C ARG A 106 17.81 7.72 -10.91
N ALA A 107 19.11 7.51 -11.11
CA ALA A 107 20.12 7.90 -10.14
C ALA A 107 19.96 9.38 -9.76
N ARG A 108 20.09 9.66 -8.45
CA ARG A 108 20.09 11.04 -7.96
C ARG A 108 21.33 11.75 -8.50
N PRO A 109 21.25 13.04 -8.87
CA PRO A 109 22.43 13.84 -9.17
C PRO A 109 23.42 13.81 -8.01
N GLU A 110 24.71 13.87 -8.32
CA GLU A 110 25.74 14.00 -7.29
C GLU A 110 25.51 15.30 -6.49
N PRO A 111 25.68 15.26 -5.15
CA PRO A 111 25.57 16.46 -4.34
C PRO A 111 26.68 17.44 -4.73
N ASN A 112 26.38 18.74 -4.61
CA ASN A 112 27.44 19.75 -4.72
C ASN A 112 28.50 19.48 -3.65
N PRO A 113 29.79 19.73 -3.93
CA PRO A 113 30.84 19.54 -2.95
C PRO A 113 30.59 20.43 -1.73
N GLU A 114 30.77 19.87 -0.54
CA GLU A 114 30.72 20.62 0.70
C GLU A 114 31.95 21.55 0.80
N VAL A 115 31.76 22.76 1.31
CA VAL A 115 32.87 23.69 1.52
C VAL A 115 33.56 23.27 2.82
N GLU A 116 34.66 22.56 2.70
CA GLU A 116 35.47 22.12 3.85
C GLU A 116 36.63 23.09 4.12
N GLY A 117 36.92 23.32 5.40
CA GLY A 117 38.04 24.13 5.89
C GLY A 117 37.64 25.40 6.64
N ASP A 118 38.58 25.98 7.39
CA ASP A 118 38.34 27.20 8.15
C ASP A 118 38.10 28.40 7.23
N LEU A 119 37.08 29.19 7.55
CA LEU A 119 36.79 30.45 6.87
C LEU A 119 37.91 31.46 7.12
N LYS A 120 38.83 31.58 6.16
CA LYS A 120 39.88 32.59 6.19
C LYS A 120 39.28 33.98 5.91
N PRO A 121 39.79 35.04 6.57
CA PRO A 121 39.37 36.40 6.24
C PRO A 121 39.68 36.71 4.77
N ALA A 122 38.85 37.56 4.17
CA ALA A 122 39.04 37.99 2.78
C ALA A 122 40.39 38.68 2.61
N ARG A 123 41.16 38.29 1.59
CA ARG A 123 42.56 38.76 1.37
C ARG A 123 42.74 40.27 1.32
N HIS A 124 41.74 41.02 0.86
CA HIS A 124 41.77 42.48 0.72
C HIS A 124 40.44 43.12 1.15
N GLY A 125 39.79 42.54 2.16
CA GLY A 125 38.53 43.06 2.66
C GLY A 125 37.43 43.09 1.61
N SER A 126 36.71 44.21 1.54
CA SER A 126 35.60 44.43 0.61
C SER A 126 36.00 44.58 -0.87
N ARG A 127 37.25 44.94 -1.18
CA ARG A 127 37.73 45.31 -2.53
C ARG A 127 36.84 46.35 -3.24
N LEU A 128 36.23 47.26 -2.47
CA LEU A 128 35.28 48.24 -2.98
C LEU A 128 35.92 49.62 -3.15
N PHE A 129 36.17 50.04 -4.39
CA PHE A 129 36.75 51.34 -4.78
C PHE A 129 38.01 51.74 -3.98
N PHE A 130 37.83 52.44 -2.86
CA PHE A 130 38.88 52.98 -1.99
C PHE A 130 38.83 52.42 -0.55
N TRP A 131 37.90 51.52 -0.24
CA TRP A 131 37.80 50.89 1.08
C TRP A 131 38.83 49.76 1.21
N THR A 132 39.78 49.94 2.13
CA THR A 132 40.94 49.05 2.35
C THR A 132 40.78 48.08 3.54
N MET A 133 39.63 48.12 4.22
CA MET A 133 39.21 47.14 5.23
C MET A 133 38.39 46.00 4.64
#